data_AF-A0A3D0CU21-F1
#
_entry.id   AF-A0A3D0CU21-F1
#
_cell.length_a   1.000
_cell.length_b   1.000
_cell.length_c   1.000
_cell.angle_alpha   90.00
_cell.angle_beta   90.00
_cell.angle_gamma   90.00
#
_symmetry.space_group_name_H-M   'P 1'
#
loop_
_entity.id
_entity.type
_entity.pdbx_description
1 polymer ?
#
loop_
_entity_poly.entity_id
_entity_poly.type
_entity_poly.pdbx_seq_one_letter_code
_entity_poly.pdbx_strand_id
1 'polypeptide(L)'
;MDHPFSPDGPSLVCGSCEPEFDSPTGDGPAAGAPSLTFGKLARLFVDRRDVKFWHTEGPRHNHLYWVRAMLSEQAEPPPLVPRLVTQPKSEADRLRFAQARREVYGFLARAFEYPTDAFLADISNPRSVERLALEFRSLADNDDVNEGLALWRAMAGRGTTLVGEFGLSPLRRAYTRLIYDSELPCIPPYESIYCNERHVMGKPAAAVAAVYRGAGLGVDGHEMPDHIALECEFVAHLADREIAARQSGRREEARQLWAAERQFLTTHLLTWGGKFCADLS
;
A
#
# COMPACT_ATOMS: atom_id res chain seq x y z
N MET A 1 -24.27 51.96 -32.25
CA MET A 1 -25.50 51.17 -32.36
C MET A 1 -25.18 49.79 -31.81
N ASP A 2 -25.60 49.32 -30.65
CA ASP A 2 -26.31 49.89 -29.51
C ASP A 2 -26.02 48.95 -28.32
N HIS A 3 -25.79 49.53 -27.14
CA HIS A 3 -26.02 48.85 -25.86
C HIS A 3 -27.54 48.83 -25.57
N PRO A 4 -28.03 48.01 -24.61
CA PRO A 4 -28.31 48.61 -23.30
C PRO A 4 -28.11 47.70 -22.08
N PHE A 5 -27.49 48.29 -21.04
CA PHE A 5 -27.85 48.34 -19.61
C PHE A 5 -28.45 47.14 -18.82
N SER A 6 -27.76 46.86 -17.68
CA SER A 6 -28.15 46.30 -16.35
C SER A 6 -29.49 46.82 -15.76
N PRO A 7 -30.13 46.29 -14.66
CA PRO A 7 -29.59 45.78 -13.37
C PRO A 7 -30.35 44.53 -12.78
N ASP A 8 -29.95 43.82 -11.72
CA ASP A 8 -30.29 44.07 -10.31
C ASP A 8 -29.73 42.94 -9.40
N GLY A 9 -29.27 43.32 -8.20
CA GLY A 9 -29.04 42.40 -7.06
C GLY A 9 -30.34 42.09 -6.29
N PRO A 10 -30.23 41.44 -5.11
CA PRO A 10 -29.99 42.26 -3.92
C PRO A 10 -28.95 41.72 -2.93
N SER A 11 -28.27 42.72 -2.37
CA SER A 11 -27.60 42.84 -1.08
C SER A 11 -28.16 41.98 0.08
N LEU A 12 -27.25 41.47 0.91
CA LEU A 12 -27.30 41.72 2.36
C LEU A 12 -25.88 41.82 2.93
N VAL A 13 -25.61 42.99 3.49
CA VAL A 13 -24.42 43.43 4.23
C VAL A 13 -24.54 43.01 5.70
N CYS A 14 -23.42 42.67 6.35
CA CYS A 14 -22.96 43.09 7.70
C CYS A 14 -22.01 41.99 8.24
N GLY A 15 -20.81 42.25 8.76
CA GLY A 15 -20.16 43.49 9.13
C GLY A 15 -18.67 43.26 9.42
N SER A 16 -17.96 44.38 9.33
CA SER A 16 -16.63 44.74 9.81
C SER A 16 -15.94 43.79 10.80
N CYS A 17 -14.73 43.34 10.44
CA CYS A 17 -13.56 43.28 11.32
C CYS A 17 -12.30 43.43 10.46
N GLU A 18 -11.50 44.45 10.76
CA GLU A 18 -10.17 44.71 10.17
C GLU A 18 -9.14 43.63 10.56
N PRO A 19 -8.00 43.53 9.85
CA PRO A 19 -7.04 42.45 10.03
C PRO A 19 -5.97 42.81 11.08
N GLU A 20 -5.89 42.05 12.18
CA GLU A 20 -4.68 42.03 13.00
C GLU A 20 -3.64 41.12 12.34
N PHE A 21 -2.65 41.76 11.72
CA PHE A 21 -1.35 41.16 11.41
C PHE A 21 -0.65 40.83 12.73
N ASP A 22 -0.63 39.56 13.10
CA ASP A 22 0.33 39.08 14.08
C ASP A 22 1.44 38.30 13.36
N SER A 23 2.67 38.76 13.56
CA SER A 23 3.86 38.24 12.92
C SER A 23 4.39 37.06 13.72
N PRO A 24 4.67 35.88 13.14
CA PRO A 24 5.58 34.95 13.76
C PRO A 24 6.99 35.28 13.28
N THR A 25 7.70 36.13 14.04
CA THR A 25 9.16 36.10 14.06
C THR A 25 9.60 34.81 14.76
N GLY A 26 10.15 33.89 13.99
CA GLY A 26 10.70 32.63 14.45
C GLY A 26 11.50 31.95 13.34
N ASP A 27 12.37 32.69 12.66
CA ASP A 27 13.37 32.12 11.75
C ASP A 27 14.43 31.39 12.56
N GLY A 28 14.36 30.06 12.52
CA GLY A 28 15.51 29.18 12.63
C GLY A 28 15.36 28.12 11.55
N PRO A 29 16.36 27.87 10.67
CA PRO A 29 16.27 26.78 9.71
C PRO A 29 16.17 25.48 10.50
N ALA A 30 15.05 24.77 10.37
CA ALA A 30 14.95 23.40 10.82
C ALA A 30 16.12 22.62 10.20
N ALA A 31 16.87 21.90 11.03
CA ALA A 31 18.01 21.08 10.62
C ALA A 31 17.67 20.30 9.33
N GLY A 32 18.49 20.48 8.31
CA GLY A 32 18.12 20.31 6.90
C GLY A 32 17.44 18.99 6.58
N ALA A 33 16.13 19.06 6.28
CA ALA A 33 15.40 17.94 5.71
C ALA A 33 16.07 17.51 4.38
N PRO A 34 16.15 16.20 4.09
CA PRO A 34 16.74 15.73 2.84
C PRO A 34 15.99 16.36 1.66
N SER A 35 16.75 17.04 0.80
CA SER A 35 16.24 17.70 -0.39
C SER A 35 17.27 17.59 -1.51
N LEU A 36 16.83 17.13 -2.67
CA LEU A 36 17.63 17.21 -3.88
C LEU A 36 17.65 18.65 -4.38
N THR A 37 18.81 19.07 -4.91
CA THR A 37 18.90 20.36 -5.59
C THR A 37 17.99 20.38 -6.81
N PHE A 38 17.50 21.56 -7.20
CA PHE A 38 16.68 21.73 -8.41
C PHE A 38 17.31 21.07 -9.65
N GLY A 39 18.63 21.21 -9.82
CA GLY A 39 19.37 20.59 -10.92
C GLY A 39 19.41 19.06 -10.89
N LYS A 40 19.33 18.43 -9.71
CA LYS A 40 19.21 16.97 -9.57
C LYS A 40 17.78 16.52 -9.87
N LEU A 41 16.76 17.24 -9.39
CA LEU A 41 15.34 16.97 -9.70
C LEU A 41 15.05 17.09 -11.20
N ALA A 42 15.64 18.07 -11.89
CA ALA A 42 15.52 18.24 -13.34
C ALA A 42 16.10 17.08 -14.18
N ARG A 43 16.82 16.14 -13.56
CA ARG A 43 17.27 14.90 -14.22
C ARG A 43 16.27 13.75 -14.05
N LEU A 44 15.34 13.87 -13.11
CA LEU A 44 14.35 12.85 -12.78
C LEU A 44 13.01 13.15 -13.44
N PHE A 45 12.63 14.43 -13.45
CA PHE A 45 11.37 14.88 -14.02
C PHE A 45 11.57 15.58 -15.35
N VAL A 46 10.80 15.17 -16.35
CA VAL A 46 10.79 15.78 -17.68
C VAL A 46 10.09 17.15 -17.63
N ASP A 47 9.01 17.28 -16.86
CA ASP A 47 8.27 18.54 -16.74
C ASP A 47 8.89 19.46 -15.67
N ARG A 48 9.18 20.71 -16.05
CA ARG A 48 9.71 21.71 -15.11
C ARG A 48 8.72 22.07 -13.99
N ARG A 49 7.41 21.87 -14.21
CA ARG A 49 6.38 22.04 -13.18
C ARG A 49 6.56 21.02 -12.07
N ASP A 50 6.81 19.76 -12.42
CA ASP A 50 7.09 18.69 -11.45
C ASP A 50 8.39 18.98 -10.71
N VAL A 51 9.44 19.44 -11.40
CA VAL A 51 10.70 19.85 -10.75
C VAL A 51 10.45 20.94 -9.71
N LYS A 52 9.64 21.96 -10.04
CA LYS A 52 9.30 23.06 -9.12
C LYS A 52 8.45 22.56 -7.95
N PHE A 53 7.47 21.71 -8.22
CA PHE A 53 6.64 21.07 -7.20
C PHE A 53 7.50 20.28 -6.21
N TRP A 54 8.30 19.33 -6.70
CA TRP A 54 9.13 18.47 -5.85
C TRP A 54 10.23 19.23 -5.10
N HIS A 55 10.73 20.34 -5.66
CA HIS A 55 11.67 21.21 -4.96
C HIS A 55 11.03 21.99 -3.81
N THR A 56 9.73 22.30 -3.90
CA THR A 56 9.04 23.22 -2.97
C THR A 56 8.16 22.46 -1.98
N GLU A 57 7.32 21.56 -2.47
CA GLU A 57 6.35 20.80 -1.69
C GLU A 57 6.91 19.46 -1.20
N GLY A 58 7.76 18.81 -1.98
CA GLY A 58 8.37 17.52 -1.62
C GLY A 58 8.93 17.47 -0.18
N PRO A 59 9.74 18.43 0.27
CA PRO A 59 10.28 18.45 1.62
C PRO A 59 9.23 18.47 2.75
N ARG A 60 8.02 18.97 2.49
CA ARG A 60 6.91 18.96 3.46
C ARG A 60 6.32 17.57 3.67
N HIS A 61 6.53 16.67 2.72
CA HIS A 61 6.06 15.29 2.74
C HIS A 61 7.17 14.28 3.07
N ASN A 62 8.31 14.71 3.62
CA ASN A 62 9.42 13.85 4.02
C ASN A 62 9.09 12.85 5.15
N HIS A 63 7.89 12.93 5.75
CA HIS A 63 7.39 11.87 6.63
C HIS A 63 7.10 10.58 5.83
N LEU A 64 6.67 10.69 4.57
CA LEU A 64 6.53 9.56 3.66
C LEU A 64 7.91 9.04 3.25
N TYR A 65 8.14 7.74 3.46
CA TYR A 65 9.35 7.05 3.07
C TYR A 65 9.65 7.24 1.59
N TRP A 66 8.67 7.02 0.71
CA TRP A 66 8.95 7.07 -0.73
C TRP A 66 9.34 8.48 -1.20
N VAL A 67 8.71 9.53 -0.64
CA VAL A 67 9.08 10.92 -0.90
C VAL A 67 10.50 11.18 -0.41
N ARG A 68 10.79 10.77 0.83
CA ARG A 68 12.12 10.95 1.41
C ARG A 68 13.19 10.19 0.63
N ALA A 69 12.92 8.96 0.20
CA ALA A 69 13.82 8.15 -0.61
C ALA A 69 14.06 8.78 -1.99
N MET A 70 13.01 9.29 -2.65
CA MET A 70 13.14 10.03 -3.91
C MET A 70 14.00 11.30 -3.74
N LEU A 71 13.81 12.03 -2.63
CA LEU A 71 14.51 13.29 -2.33
C LEU A 71 15.87 13.10 -1.63
N SER A 72 16.28 11.86 -1.37
CA SER A 72 17.52 11.53 -0.68
C SER A 72 18.50 10.78 -1.59
N GLU A 73 19.79 10.90 -1.29
CA GLU A 73 20.84 10.05 -1.86
C GLU A 73 21.24 8.92 -0.90
N GLN A 74 20.70 8.93 0.32
CA GLN A 74 20.99 7.95 1.35
C GLN A 74 20.00 6.80 1.26
N ALA A 75 20.52 5.58 1.14
CA ALA A 75 19.71 4.37 1.27
C ALA A 75 19.41 4.15 2.76
N GLU A 76 18.12 4.22 3.12
CA GLU A 76 17.70 3.81 4.47
C GLU A 76 17.66 2.28 4.54
N PRO A 77 18.26 1.67 5.59
CA PRO A 77 18.18 0.23 5.78
C PRO A 77 16.71 -0.17 5.95
N PRO A 78 16.29 -1.34 5.44
CA PRO A 78 14.93 -1.81 5.62
C PRO A 78 14.60 -1.90 7.13
N PRO A 79 13.36 -1.59 7.53
CA PRO A 79 12.96 -1.71 8.92
C PRO A 79 13.24 -3.13 9.41
N LEU A 80 13.87 -3.24 10.58
CA LEU A 80 14.14 -4.53 11.20
C LEU A 80 12.82 -5.09 11.72
N VAL A 81 12.28 -6.11 11.06
CA VAL A 81 11.10 -6.84 11.55
C VAL A 81 11.59 -7.87 12.59
N PRO A 82 11.20 -7.76 13.88
CA PRO A 82 11.55 -8.75 14.89
C PRO A 82 10.99 -10.11 14.48
N ARG A 83 11.86 -11.07 14.19
CA ARG A 83 11.44 -12.38 13.67
C ARG A 83 11.29 -13.37 14.80
N LEU A 84 10.07 -13.84 15.08
CA LEU A 84 9.82 -15.15 15.69
C LEU A 84 8.52 -15.79 15.16
N VAL A 85 8.43 -16.04 13.84
CA VAL A 85 7.46 -17.03 13.34
C VAL A 85 7.99 -18.41 13.69
N THR A 86 7.26 -19.16 14.52
CA THR A 86 7.63 -20.54 14.85
C THR A 86 7.49 -21.42 13.61
N GLN A 87 8.58 -22.07 13.22
CA GLN A 87 8.59 -22.92 12.02
C GLN A 87 7.72 -24.17 12.26
N PRO A 88 6.83 -24.56 11.32
CA PRO A 88 5.97 -25.72 11.48
C PRO A 88 6.78 -27.03 11.52
N LYS A 89 6.50 -27.87 12.51
CA LYS A 89 7.31 -29.07 12.81
C LYS A 89 6.75 -30.35 12.18
N SER A 90 5.43 -30.53 12.18
CA SER A 90 4.77 -31.70 11.57
C SER A 90 4.20 -31.41 10.18
N GLU A 91 3.89 -32.44 9.39
CA GLU A 91 3.19 -32.25 8.10
C GLU A 91 1.80 -31.60 8.28
N ALA A 92 1.10 -31.93 9.37
CA ALA A 92 -0.17 -31.28 9.70
C ALA A 92 0.01 -29.79 10.03
N ASP A 93 1.07 -29.42 10.75
CA ASP A 93 1.40 -28.01 11.00
C ASP A 93 1.77 -27.29 9.72
N ARG A 94 2.53 -27.92 8.83
CA ARG A 94 2.92 -27.32 7.55
C ARG A 94 1.73 -27.08 6.64
N LEU A 95 0.78 -28.02 6.61
CA LEU A 95 -0.47 -27.84 5.87
C LEU A 95 -1.29 -26.68 6.42
N ARG A 96 -1.48 -26.60 7.74
CA ARG A 96 -2.17 -25.47 8.39
C ARG A 96 -1.46 -24.15 8.12
N PHE A 97 -0.14 -24.14 8.22
CA PHE A 97 0.66 -22.95 7.97
C PHE A 97 0.55 -22.50 6.50
N ALA A 98 0.52 -23.42 5.53
CA ALA A 98 0.28 -23.08 4.13
C ALA A 98 -1.15 -22.55 3.89
N GLN A 99 -2.16 -23.13 4.54
CA GLN A 99 -3.55 -22.65 4.50
C GLN A 99 -3.67 -21.22 5.03
N ALA A 100 -3.08 -20.94 6.18
CA ALA A 100 -3.08 -19.60 6.76
C ALA A 100 -2.40 -18.58 5.84
N ARG A 101 -1.25 -18.92 5.24
CA ARG A 101 -0.57 -18.04 4.26
C ARG A 101 -1.42 -17.80 3.02
N ARG A 102 -2.04 -18.84 2.46
CA ARG A 102 -2.96 -18.73 1.32
C ARG A 102 -4.12 -17.78 1.63
N GLU A 103 -4.75 -17.92 2.79
CA GLU A 103 -5.88 -17.07 3.19
C GLU A 103 -5.45 -15.62 3.45
N VAL A 104 -4.38 -15.40 4.21
CA VAL A 104 -3.93 -14.05 4.57
C VAL A 104 -3.41 -13.29 3.36
N TYR A 105 -2.52 -13.88 2.56
CA TYR A 105 -2.01 -13.19 1.37
C TYR A 105 -3.08 -13.01 0.29
N GLY A 106 -4.00 -13.97 0.14
CA GLY A 106 -5.14 -13.80 -0.78
C GLY A 106 -6.09 -12.70 -0.35
N PHE A 107 -6.29 -12.53 0.97
CA PHE A 107 -7.02 -11.40 1.52
C PHE A 107 -6.29 -10.07 1.28
N LEU A 108 -4.99 -10.02 1.57
CA LEU A 108 -4.17 -8.80 1.38
C LEU A 108 -4.12 -8.36 -0.09
N ALA A 109 -4.02 -9.31 -1.03
CA ALA A 109 -4.09 -9.01 -2.46
C ALA A 109 -5.36 -8.21 -2.80
N ARG A 110 -6.52 -8.71 -2.38
CA ARG A 110 -7.82 -8.04 -2.58
C ARG A 110 -7.94 -6.73 -1.80
N ALA A 111 -7.32 -6.63 -0.62
CA ALA A 111 -7.34 -5.41 0.20
C ALA A 111 -6.55 -4.26 -0.43
N PHE A 112 -5.54 -4.58 -1.25
CA PHE A 112 -4.75 -3.60 -1.99
C PHE A 112 -5.21 -3.42 -3.44
N GLU A 113 -6.22 -4.14 -3.91
CA GLU A 113 -6.90 -3.88 -5.18
C GLU A 113 -7.99 -2.82 -5.06
N TYR A 114 -8.44 -2.31 -6.21
CA TYR A 114 -9.57 -1.40 -6.25
C TYR A 114 -10.82 -2.04 -5.62
N PRO A 115 -11.47 -1.38 -4.64
CA PRO A 115 -12.55 -2.01 -3.88
C PRO A 115 -13.75 -2.47 -4.71
N THR A 116 -14.23 -3.68 -4.43
CA THR A 116 -15.38 -4.32 -5.07
C THR A 116 -16.49 -4.63 -4.05
N ASP A 117 -17.71 -4.85 -4.55
CA ASP A 117 -18.85 -5.27 -3.71
C ASP A 117 -18.56 -6.59 -2.97
N ALA A 118 -17.91 -7.54 -3.64
CA ALA A 118 -17.54 -8.82 -3.05
C ALA A 118 -16.53 -8.65 -1.91
N PHE A 119 -15.55 -7.76 -2.07
CA PHE A 119 -14.61 -7.43 -1.00
C PHE A 119 -15.30 -6.73 0.17
N LEU A 120 -16.17 -5.74 -0.11
CA LEU A 120 -16.95 -5.06 0.92
C LEU A 120 -17.77 -6.05 1.74
N ALA A 121 -18.48 -6.97 1.08
CA ALA A 121 -19.29 -7.99 1.74
C ALA A 121 -18.45 -8.91 2.66
N ASP A 122 -17.23 -9.26 2.25
CA ASP A 122 -16.33 -10.07 3.07
C ASP A 122 -15.82 -9.31 4.29
N ILE A 123 -15.39 -8.06 4.12
CA ILE A 123 -14.83 -7.26 5.23
C ILE A 123 -15.90 -6.76 6.20
N SER A 124 -17.15 -6.68 5.78
CA SER A 124 -18.29 -6.29 6.62
C SER A 124 -18.99 -7.47 7.29
N ASN A 125 -18.67 -8.72 6.94
CA ASN A 125 -19.34 -9.89 7.51
C ASN A 125 -18.59 -10.38 8.76
N PRO A 126 -19.18 -10.32 9.97
CA PRO A 126 -18.52 -10.74 11.20
C PRO A 126 -17.95 -12.17 11.15
N ARG A 127 -18.62 -13.09 10.46
CA ARG A 127 -18.14 -14.47 10.32
C ARG A 127 -16.88 -14.56 9.46
N SER A 128 -16.86 -13.82 8.34
CA SER A 128 -15.68 -13.75 7.47
C SER A 128 -14.50 -13.12 8.20
N VAL A 129 -14.76 -12.04 8.94
CA VAL A 129 -13.73 -11.33 9.73
C VAL A 129 -13.17 -12.21 10.84
N GLU A 130 -13.99 -12.90 11.62
CA GLU A 130 -13.49 -13.80 12.67
C GLU A 130 -12.68 -14.97 12.11
N ARG A 131 -13.11 -15.54 10.99
CA ARG A 131 -12.36 -16.60 10.31
C ARG A 131 -10.97 -16.11 9.87
N LEU A 132 -10.90 -14.96 9.19
CA LEU A 132 -9.61 -14.41 8.74
C LEU A 132 -8.73 -13.97 9.91
N ALA A 133 -9.31 -13.43 10.98
CA ALA A 133 -8.56 -13.03 12.16
C ALA A 133 -7.83 -14.19 12.84
N LEU A 134 -8.39 -15.40 12.79
CA LEU A 134 -7.70 -16.61 13.28
C LEU A 134 -6.47 -16.94 12.42
N GLU A 135 -6.59 -16.82 11.10
CA GLU A 135 -5.47 -17.07 10.19
C GLU A 135 -4.34 -16.05 10.37
N PHE A 136 -4.66 -14.76 10.52
CA PHE A 136 -3.69 -13.72 10.84
C PHE A 136 -2.89 -14.04 12.12
N ARG A 137 -3.59 -14.37 13.22
CA ARG A 137 -2.93 -14.76 14.48
C ARG A 137 -2.10 -16.03 14.36
N SER A 138 -2.53 -16.98 13.55
CA SER A 138 -1.77 -18.22 13.33
C SER A 138 -0.42 -17.97 12.64
N LEU A 139 -0.32 -16.90 11.83
CA LEU A 139 0.93 -16.48 11.19
C LEU A 139 1.75 -15.55 12.08
N ALA A 140 1.08 -14.60 12.75
CA ALA A 140 1.70 -13.59 13.59
C ALA A 140 0.74 -13.15 14.71
N ASP A 141 0.98 -13.63 15.92
CA ASP A 141 0.27 -13.19 17.13
C ASP A 141 1.14 -12.17 17.88
N ASN A 142 1.03 -10.91 17.47
CA ASN A 142 1.75 -9.78 18.06
C ASN A 142 0.80 -8.58 18.27
N ASP A 143 1.29 -7.55 18.96
CA ASP A 143 0.46 -6.40 19.35
C ASP A 143 -0.09 -5.65 18.12
N ASP A 144 0.74 -5.39 17.11
CA ASP A 144 0.34 -4.67 15.88
C ASP A 144 -0.80 -5.39 15.14
N VAL A 145 -0.67 -6.71 14.95
CA VAL A 145 -1.71 -7.54 14.31
C VAL A 145 -2.97 -7.56 15.17
N ASN A 146 -2.85 -7.71 16.48
CA ASN A 146 -4.00 -7.76 17.37
C ASN A 146 -4.75 -6.42 17.44
N GLU A 147 -4.05 -5.29 17.38
CA GLU A 147 -4.64 -3.96 17.28
C GLU A 147 -5.42 -3.80 15.97
N GLY A 148 -4.82 -4.11 14.82
CA GLY A 148 -5.48 -4.04 13.52
C GLY A 148 -6.73 -4.94 13.44
N LEU A 149 -6.66 -6.15 13.98
CA LEU A 149 -7.81 -7.06 14.06
C LEU A 149 -8.92 -6.53 14.98
N ALA A 150 -8.58 -5.82 16.06
CA ALA A 150 -9.57 -5.19 16.94
C ALA A 150 -10.32 -4.06 16.21
N LEU A 151 -9.61 -3.21 15.47
CA LEU A 151 -10.19 -2.16 14.63
C LEU A 151 -11.13 -2.75 13.56
N TRP A 152 -10.69 -3.80 12.86
CA TRP A 152 -11.50 -4.43 11.82
C TRP A 152 -12.77 -5.08 12.39
N ARG A 153 -12.68 -5.78 13.53
CA ARG A 153 -13.85 -6.35 14.22
C ARG A 153 -14.85 -5.28 14.64
N ALA A 154 -14.38 -4.14 15.15
CA ALA A 154 -15.24 -3.02 15.54
C ALA A 154 -16.02 -2.43 14.36
N MET A 155 -15.50 -2.58 13.13
CA MET A 155 -16.15 -2.14 11.91
C MET A 155 -17.13 -3.18 11.33
N ALA A 156 -16.77 -4.47 11.36
CA ALA A 156 -17.56 -5.57 10.80
C ALA A 156 -18.95 -5.75 11.45
N GLY A 157 -19.14 -5.25 12.68
CA GLY A 157 -20.43 -5.30 13.39
C GLY A 157 -21.43 -4.20 13.02
N ARG A 158 -21.06 -3.18 12.24
CA ARG A 158 -21.93 -2.03 11.90
C ARG A 158 -22.77 -2.27 10.65
N GLY A 159 -23.48 -3.40 10.63
CA GLY A 159 -24.10 -4.04 9.45
C GLY A 159 -25.11 -3.24 8.62
N THR A 160 -25.45 -2.00 8.98
CA THR A 160 -26.30 -1.12 8.15
C THR A 160 -25.54 -0.02 7.43
N THR A 161 -24.27 0.25 7.80
CA THR A 161 -23.48 1.36 7.23
C THR A 161 -22.56 0.92 6.08
N LEU A 162 -22.24 -0.38 5.99
CA LEU A 162 -21.28 -0.94 5.04
C LEU A 162 -21.94 -1.89 4.03
N VAL A 163 -23.05 -1.49 3.41
CA VAL A 163 -23.78 -2.31 2.43
C VAL A 163 -23.99 -1.54 1.13
N GLY A 164 -23.69 -2.20 0.01
CA GLY A 164 -23.83 -1.65 -1.33
C GLY A 164 -23.06 -0.33 -1.51
N GLU A 165 -23.61 0.55 -2.33
CA GLU A 165 -22.97 1.83 -2.68
C GLU A 165 -22.67 2.75 -1.49
N PHE A 166 -23.47 2.69 -0.41
CA PHE A 166 -23.22 3.50 0.79
C PHE A 166 -21.90 3.13 1.48
N GLY A 167 -21.53 1.85 1.49
CA GLY A 167 -20.24 1.40 2.02
C GLY A 167 -19.11 1.45 0.98
N LEU A 168 -19.43 1.13 -0.27
CA LEU A 168 -18.44 1.00 -1.34
C LEU A 168 -17.90 2.35 -1.79
N SER A 169 -18.76 3.36 -1.89
CA SER A 169 -18.39 4.68 -2.39
C SER A 169 -17.35 5.39 -1.50
N PRO A 170 -17.49 5.44 -0.15
CA PRO A 170 -16.42 5.93 0.73
C PRO A 170 -15.11 5.13 0.61
N LEU A 171 -15.19 3.81 0.51
CA LEU A 171 -14.00 2.95 0.42
C LEU A 171 -13.23 3.19 -0.89
N ARG A 172 -13.94 3.28 -2.03
CA ARG A 172 -13.36 3.63 -3.32
C ARG A 172 -12.76 5.03 -3.35
N ARG A 173 -13.44 6.02 -2.75
CA ARG A 173 -12.88 7.39 -2.62
C ARG A 173 -11.60 7.41 -1.80
N ALA A 174 -11.59 6.72 -0.65
CA ALA A 174 -10.41 6.62 0.20
C ALA A 174 -9.26 5.93 -0.56
N TYR A 175 -9.55 4.82 -1.24
CA TYR A 175 -8.56 4.10 -2.04
C TYR A 175 -7.99 4.97 -3.17
N THR A 176 -8.82 5.60 -4.00
CA THR A 176 -8.36 6.49 -5.08
C THR A 176 -7.51 7.63 -4.53
N ARG A 177 -7.93 8.27 -3.43
CA ARG A 177 -7.18 9.36 -2.81
C ARG A 177 -5.80 8.90 -2.30
N LEU A 178 -5.72 7.72 -1.70
CA LEU A 178 -4.46 7.22 -1.14
C LEU A 178 -3.50 6.70 -2.22
N ILE A 179 -4.03 5.98 -3.21
CA ILE A 179 -3.22 5.17 -4.13
C ILE A 179 -3.00 5.85 -5.49
N TYR A 180 -4.03 6.50 -6.03
CA TYR A 180 -4.05 6.99 -7.42
C TYR A 180 -4.17 8.50 -7.56
N ASP A 181 -4.21 9.23 -6.46
CA ASP A 181 -4.22 10.69 -6.54
C ASP A 181 -2.87 11.21 -7.04
N SER A 182 -2.93 12.22 -7.90
CA SER A 182 -1.75 12.92 -8.39
C SER A 182 -1.21 13.92 -7.37
N GLU A 183 -2.00 14.28 -6.35
CA GLU A 183 -1.61 15.21 -5.29
C GLU A 183 -1.12 14.47 -4.05
N LEU A 184 -0.16 15.08 -3.34
CA LEU A 184 0.32 14.54 -2.06
C LEU A 184 -0.70 14.80 -0.93
N PRO A 185 -0.83 13.88 0.04
CA PRO A 185 -0.10 12.61 0.16
C PRO A 185 -0.71 11.51 -0.74
N CYS A 186 0.10 10.94 -1.62
CA CYS A 186 -0.17 9.70 -2.34
C CYS A 186 0.83 8.63 -1.89
N ILE A 187 0.42 7.36 -1.90
CA ILE A 187 1.14 6.21 -1.35
C ILE A 187 1.15 5.14 -2.44
N PRO A 188 2.09 5.23 -3.39
CA PRO A 188 2.03 4.45 -4.60
C PRO A 188 2.49 2.99 -4.34
N PRO A 189 1.67 1.97 -4.60
CA PRO A 189 1.84 0.61 -4.09
C PRO A 189 2.78 -0.26 -4.93
N TYR A 190 3.99 0.24 -5.25
CA TYR A 190 4.92 -0.39 -6.19
C TYR A 190 6.31 -0.62 -5.59
N GLU A 191 6.87 -1.84 -5.74
CA GLU A 191 8.25 -2.16 -5.29
C GLU A 191 9.28 -1.19 -5.87
N SER A 192 9.18 -0.89 -7.17
CA SER A 192 10.11 0.00 -7.88
C SER A 192 10.28 1.35 -7.20
N ILE A 193 9.21 1.91 -6.63
CA ILE A 193 9.23 3.20 -5.93
C ILE A 193 9.95 3.10 -4.59
N TYR A 194 9.71 2.02 -3.83
CA TYR A 194 10.27 1.83 -2.49
C TYR A 194 11.69 1.24 -2.47
N CYS A 195 12.13 0.64 -3.57
CA CYS A 195 13.48 0.08 -3.73
C CYS A 195 14.48 1.06 -4.37
N ASN A 196 14.18 2.36 -4.28
CA ASN A 196 15.06 3.46 -4.66
C ASN A 196 15.35 3.55 -6.17
N GLU A 197 14.48 2.98 -7.00
CA GLU A 197 14.50 3.25 -8.42
C GLU A 197 13.68 4.51 -8.67
N ARG A 198 14.36 5.59 -9.11
CA ARG A 198 13.73 6.88 -9.38
C ARG A 198 12.75 6.86 -10.58
N HIS A 199 12.31 5.67 -11.00
CA HIS A 199 11.42 5.39 -12.11
C HIS A 199 10.49 4.23 -11.74
N VAL A 200 9.17 4.44 -11.92
CA VAL A 200 8.11 3.46 -11.66
C VAL A 200 8.22 2.22 -12.58
N MET A 201 8.88 2.34 -13.74
CA MET A 201 9.09 1.25 -14.72
C MET A 201 10.48 0.59 -14.59
N GLY A 202 10.78 0.15 -13.37
CA GLY A 202 12.13 -0.26 -12.95
C GLY A 202 12.54 -1.71 -13.25
N LYS A 203 13.76 -2.07 -12.81
CA LYS A 203 14.28 -3.44 -12.74
C LYS A 203 13.45 -4.36 -11.81
N PRO A 204 12.86 -3.88 -10.68
CA PRO A 204 12.00 -4.69 -9.83
C PRO A 204 10.80 -5.27 -10.58
N ALA A 205 10.03 -4.44 -11.29
CA ALA A 205 8.92 -4.89 -12.12
C ALA A 205 9.33 -5.97 -13.14
N ALA A 206 10.47 -5.79 -13.81
CA ALA A 206 10.99 -6.79 -14.75
C ALA A 206 11.43 -8.10 -14.06
N ALA A 207 12.03 -8.00 -12.87
CA ALA A 207 12.46 -9.14 -12.06
C ALA A 207 11.26 -9.94 -11.54
N VAL A 208 10.26 -9.27 -10.97
CA VAL A 208 9.01 -9.89 -10.50
C VAL A 208 8.28 -10.56 -11.67
N ALA A 209 8.17 -9.89 -12.81
CA ALA A 209 7.57 -10.47 -14.01
C ALA A 209 8.30 -11.74 -14.50
N ALA A 210 9.63 -11.80 -14.35
CA ALA A 210 10.41 -12.98 -14.68
C ALA A 210 10.10 -14.15 -13.74
N VAL A 211 9.90 -13.88 -12.44
CA VAL A 211 9.48 -14.88 -11.46
C VAL A 211 8.11 -15.45 -11.82
N TYR A 212 7.13 -14.58 -12.14
CA TYR A 212 5.79 -15.01 -12.57
C TYR A 212 5.84 -15.90 -13.81
N ARG A 213 6.59 -15.50 -14.84
CA ARG A 213 6.79 -16.34 -16.04
C ARG A 213 7.45 -17.68 -15.72
N GLY A 214 8.41 -17.70 -14.80
CA GLY A 214 9.04 -18.94 -14.32
C GLY A 214 8.05 -19.89 -13.64
N ALA A 215 6.98 -19.35 -13.04
CA ALA A 215 5.88 -20.12 -12.47
C ALA A 215 4.78 -20.49 -13.49
N GLY A 216 4.91 -20.07 -14.75
CA GLY A 216 3.92 -20.28 -15.81
C GLY A 216 2.76 -19.28 -15.79
N LEU A 217 2.94 -18.13 -15.12
CA LEU A 217 1.93 -17.09 -14.98
C LEU A 217 2.26 -15.88 -15.89
N GLY A 218 1.21 -15.14 -16.24
CA GLY A 218 1.29 -13.83 -16.88
C GLY A 218 0.61 -12.79 -16.01
N VAL A 219 0.96 -11.52 -16.22
CA VAL A 219 0.26 -10.37 -15.60
C VAL A 219 -0.65 -9.77 -16.66
N ASP A 220 -1.86 -9.40 -16.28
CA ASP A 220 -2.70 -8.62 -17.18
C ASP A 220 -2.08 -7.22 -17.41
N GLY A 221 -2.44 -6.56 -18.51
CA GLY A 221 -1.82 -5.26 -18.82
C GLY A 221 -2.35 -4.09 -17.98
N HIS A 222 -3.22 -4.33 -17.00
CA HIS A 222 -3.86 -3.26 -16.23
C HIS A 222 -3.00 -2.77 -15.07
N GLU A 223 -2.13 -3.63 -14.55
CA GLU A 223 -1.27 -3.31 -13.42
C GLU A 223 0.18 -3.70 -13.68
N MET A 224 1.10 -3.01 -13.01
CA MET A 224 2.52 -3.38 -13.07
C MET A 224 2.81 -4.63 -12.24
N PRO A 225 3.70 -5.53 -12.70
CA PRO A 225 4.02 -6.77 -12.00
C PRO A 225 4.50 -6.60 -10.55
N ASP A 226 5.07 -5.45 -10.19
CA ASP A 226 5.57 -5.13 -8.85
C ASP A 226 4.55 -4.38 -7.97
N HIS A 227 3.28 -4.37 -8.36
CA HIS A 227 2.20 -3.87 -7.51
C HIS A 227 1.98 -4.80 -6.31
N ILE A 228 1.80 -4.25 -5.11
CA ILE A 228 1.70 -5.04 -3.87
C ILE A 228 0.61 -6.11 -3.92
N ALA A 229 -0.53 -5.82 -4.57
CA ALA A 229 -1.61 -6.77 -4.70
C ALA A 229 -1.20 -8.02 -5.48
N LEU A 230 -0.48 -7.85 -6.60
CA LEU A 230 0.00 -8.96 -7.43
C LEU A 230 1.10 -9.75 -6.73
N GLU A 231 1.99 -9.08 -5.99
CA GLU A 231 2.97 -9.77 -5.15
C GLU A 231 2.30 -10.63 -4.06
N CYS A 232 1.28 -10.10 -3.38
CA CYS A 232 0.48 -10.86 -2.42
C CYS A 232 -0.28 -12.02 -3.10
N GLU A 233 -0.88 -11.79 -4.27
CA GLU A 233 -1.59 -12.83 -5.02
C GLU A 233 -0.65 -13.97 -5.40
N PHE A 234 0.56 -13.65 -5.86
CA PHE A 234 1.56 -14.66 -6.19
C PHE A 234 1.98 -15.51 -4.99
N VAL A 235 2.16 -14.88 -3.82
CA VAL A 235 2.44 -15.62 -2.58
C VAL A 235 1.28 -16.55 -2.22
N ALA A 236 0.04 -16.07 -2.33
CA ALA A 236 -1.15 -16.89 -2.11
C ALA A 236 -1.24 -18.07 -3.09
N HIS A 237 -0.88 -17.84 -4.36
CA HIS A 237 -0.82 -18.88 -5.40
C HIS A 237 0.20 -19.97 -5.07
N LEU A 238 1.41 -19.61 -4.63
CA LEU A 238 2.42 -20.59 -4.23
C LEU A 238 1.97 -21.41 -3.01
N ALA A 239 1.34 -20.77 -2.03
CA ALA A 239 0.78 -21.44 -0.85
C ALA A 239 -0.36 -22.41 -1.24
N ASP A 240 -1.24 -22.02 -2.17
CA ASP A 240 -2.32 -22.87 -2.67
C ASP A 240 -1.78 -24.14 -3.37
N ARG A 241 -0.75 -23.96 -4.22
CA ARG A 241 -0.06 -25.10 -4.84
C ARG A 241 0.64 -25.98 -3.81
N GLU A 242 1.22 -25.40 -2.76
CA GLU A 242 1.84 -26.17 -1.67
C GLU A 242 0.80 -27.03 -0.96
N ILE A 243 -0.38 -26.48 -0.65
CA ILE A 243 -1.50 -27.20 -0.04
C ILE A 243 -1.87 -28.42 -0.91
N ALA A 244 -2.07 -28.22 -2.21
CA ALA A 244 -2.42 -29.30 -3.14
C ALA A 244 -1.33 -30.39 -3.21
N ALA A 245 -0.05 -30.00 -3.24
CA ALA A 245 1.06 -30.93 -3.25
C ALA A 245 1.13 -31.75 -1.94
N ARG A 246 0.96 -31.10 -0.78
CA ARG A 246 0.94 -31.76 0.55
C ARG A 246 -0.21 -32.76 0.67
N GLN A 247 -1.42 -32.37 0.29
CA GLN A 247 -2.61 -33.24 0.32
C GLN A 247 -2.46 -34.45 -0.60
N SER A 248 -1.74 -34.30 -1.71
CA SER A 248 -1.43 -35.39 -2.65
C SER A 248 -0.20 -36.22 -2.26
N GLY A 249 0.42 -35.97 -1.10
CA GLY A 249 1.64 -36.67 -0.67
C GLY A 249 2.91 -36.31 -1.47
N ARG A 250 2.88 -35.31 -2.35
CA ARG A 250 4.01 -34.82 -3.16
C ARG A 250 4.92 -33.93 -2.32
N ARG A 251 5.58 -34.52 -1.32
CA ARG A 251 6.36 -33.81 -0.29
C ARG A 251 7.50 -32.96 -0.85
N GLU A 252 8.19 -33.44 -1.88
CA GLU A 252 9.32 -32.70 -2.46
C GLU A 252 8.86 -31.44 -3.18
N GLU A 253 7.81 -31.53 -3.98
CA GLU A 253 7.19 -30.37 -4.63
C GLU A 253 6.69 -29.35 -3.60
N ALA A 254 6.04 -29.81 -2.53
CA ALA A 254 5.62 -28.92 -1.44
C ALA A 254 6.80 -28.18 -0.79
N ARG A 255 7.97 -28.84 -0.63
CA ARG A 255 9.19 -28.18 -0.12
C ARG A 255 9.72 -27.14 -1.09
N GLN A 256 9.71 -27.43 -2.39
CA GLN A 256 10.18 -26.53 -3.43
C GLN A 256 9.29 -25.29 -3.54
N LEU A 257 7.96 -25.46 -3.49
CA LEU A 257 6.99 -24.36 -3.49
C LEU A 257 7.18 -23.45 -2.26
N TRP A 258 7.32 -24.03 -1.07
CA TRP A 258 7.58 -23.24 0.14
C TRP A 258 8.92 -22.50 0.07
N ALA A 259 9.96 -23.13 -0.49
CA ALA A 259 11.26 -22.48 -0.68
C ALA A 259 11.17 -21.31 -1.69
N ALA A 260 10.43 -21.49 -2.79
CA ALA A 260 10.20 -20.45 -3.78
C ALA A 260 9.42 -19.27 -3.19
N GLU A 261 8.37 -19.54 -2.40
CA GLU A 261 7.61 -18.52 -1.68
C GLU A 261 8.51 -17.70 -0.74
N ARG A 262 9.33 -18.38 0.07
CA ARG A 262 10.28 -17.72 0.96
C ARG A 262 11.29 -16.86 0.21
N GLN A 263 11.81 -17.37 -0.91
CA GLN A 263 12.75 -16.64 -1.74
C GLN A 263 12.09 -15.37 -2.32
N PHE A 264 10.87 -15.50 -2.85
CA PHE A 264 10.10 -14.37 -3.38
C PHE A 264 9.88 -13.31 -2.29
N LEU A 265 9.35 -13.71 -1.13
CA LEU A 265 9.13 -12.81 0.00
C LEU A 265 10.40 -12.07 0.42
N THR A 266 11.54 -12.75 0.55
CA THR A 266 12.79 -12.10 1.01
C THR A 266 13.49 -11.27 -0.05
N THR A 267 13.20 -11.51 -1.34
CA THR A 267 13.82 -10.79 -2.46
C THR A 267 12.99 -9.60 -2.90
N HIS A 268 11.66 -9.71 -2.80
CA HIS A 268 10.67 -8.73 -3.23
C HIS A 268 9.89 -8.22 -2.01
N LEU A 269 8.63 -8.61 -1.84
CA LEU A 269 7.67 -8.09 -0.86
C LEU A 269 8.22 -7.62 0.51
N LEU A 270 9.09 -8.38 1.19
CA LEU A 270 9.59 -8.00 2.52
C LEU A 270 10.71 -6.95 2.50
N THR A 271 11.28 -6.64 1.33
CA THR A 271 12.29 -5.59 1.18
C THR A 271 11.67 -4.19 1.19
N TRP A 272 10.36 -4.10 0.90
CA TRP A 272 9.67 -2.86 0.66
C TRP A 272 8.30 -2.73 1.34
N GLY A 273 7.56 -3.82 1.49
CA GLY A 273 6.20 -3.81 2.05
C GLY A 273 6.10 -3.19 3.43
N GLY A 274 7.11 -3.38 4.29
CA GLY A 274 7.15 -2.72 5.60
C GLY A 274 7.25 -1.19 5.53
N LYS A 275 7.95 -0.65 4.52
CA LYS A 275 8.04 0.81 4.28
C LYS A 275 6.73 1.35 3.71
N PHE A 276 6.11 0.60 2.81
CA PHE A 276 4.79 0.93 2.28
C PHE A 276 3.72 0.97 3.38
N CYS A 277 3.68 -0.03 4.26
CA CYS A 277 2.77 -0.02 5.41
C CYS A 277 3.02 1.15 6.37
N ALA A 278 4.28 1.55 6.56
CA ALA A 278 4.60 2.72 7.37
C ALA A 278 4.07 4.03 6.77
N ASP A 279 4.01 4.14 5.43
CA ASP A 279 3.44 5.32 4.75
C ASP A 279 1.90 5.36 4.82
N LEU A 280 1.25 4.20 5.00
CA LEU A 280 -0.21 4.09 5.18
C LEU A 280 -0.70 4.48 6.59
N SER A 281 0.21 4.58 7.56
CA SER A 281 -0.08 4.75 8.99
C SER A 281 -0.12 6.22 9.40
#